data_AF-A0A2V5SF11-F1
#
_entry.id   AF-A0A2V5SF11-F1
#
_cell.length_a   1.000
_cell.length_b   1.000
_cell.length_c   1.000
_cell.angle_alpha   90.00
_cell.angle_beta   90.00
_cell.angle_gamma   90.00
#
_symmetry.space_group_name_H-M   'P 1'
#
loop_
_entity.id
_entity.type
_entity.pdbx_description
1 polymer ?
#
loop_
_entity_poly.entity_id
_entity_poly.type
_entity_poly.pdbx_seq_one_letter_code
_entity_poly.pdbx_strand_id
1 'polypeptide(L)' 'LKPLKNQIDETIELCRQRVEKGERVLVTTLTKRTAEDLADYLRDVGLKVRYLHSDIDAIERVEILRGLRAA' A
#
# COMPACT_ATOMS: atom_id res chain seq x y z
N LEU A 1 -0.13 -13.84 16.10
CA LEU A 1 0.24 -13.50 14.72
C LEU A 1 -0.51 -14.45 13.78
N LYS A 2 -1.28 -13.93 12.82
CA LYS A 2 -1.97 -14.77 11.83
C LYS A 2 -0.95 -15.30 10.79
N PRO A 3 -1.21 -16.45 10.14
CA PRO A 3 -0.34 -16.95 9.07
C PRO A 3 -0.29 -15.97 7.90
N LEU A 4 0.90 -15.82 7.28
CA LEU A 4 1.17 -14.87 6.19
C LEU A 4 0.15 -14.97 5.04
N LYS A 5 -0.26 -16.20 4.67
CA LYS A 5 -1.18 -16.45 3.55
C LYS A 5 -2.53 -15.74 3.71
N ASN A 6 -3.08 -15.71 4.92
CA ASN A 6 -4.38 -15.06 5.18
C ASN A 6 -4.23 -13.56 5.43
N GLN A 7 -3.04 -13.08 5.78
CA GLN A 7 -2.80 -11.66 6.06
C GLN A 7 -2.91 -10.81 4.79
N ILE A 8 -2.49 -11.32 3.63
CA ILE A 8 -2.57 -10.58 2.36
C ILE A 8 -4.04 -10.38 1.95
N ASP A 9 -4.82 -11.47 1.93
CA ASP A 9 -6.24 -11.41 1.56
C ASP A 9 -7.05 -10.52 2.51
N GLU A 10 -6.81 -10.61 3.82
CA GLU A 10 -7.42 -9.70 4.80
C GLU A 10 -7.00 -8.25 4.58
N THR A 11 -5.74 -7.99 4.25
CA THR A 11 -5.25 -6.63 3.95
C THR A 11 -5.94 -6.05 2.73
N ILE A 12 -6.16 -6.86 1.69
CA ILE A 12 -6.86 -6.44 0.47
C ILE A 12 -8.31 -6.08 0.77
N GLU A 13 -8.99 -6.94 1.53
CA GLU A 13 -10.37 -6.71 1.92
C GLU A 13 -10.50 -5.43 2.75
N LEU A 14 -9.61 -5.21 3.72
CA LEU A 14 -9.54 -3.96 4.47
C LEU A 14 -9.28 -2.76 3.55
N CYS A 15 -8.40 -2.88 2.57
CA CYS A 15 -8.15 -1.80 1.61
C CYS A 15 -9.41 -1.48 0.78
N ARG A 16 -10.11 -2.50 0.26
CA ARG A 16 -11.33 -2.31 -0.53
C ARG A 16 -12.43 -1.61 0.27
N GLN A 17 -12.68 -2.04 1.50
CA GLN A 17 -13.67 -1.41 2.38
C GLN A 17 -13.40 0.07 2.65
N ARG A 18 -12.13 0.49 2.66
CA ARG A 18 -11.73 1.89 2.83
C ARG A 18 -11.89 2.67 1.52
N VAL A 19 -11.50 2.08 0.41
CA VAL A 19 -11.66 2.67 -0.93
C VAL A 19 -13.15 2.90 -1.25
N GLU A 20 -14.03 1.97 -0.90
CA GLU A 20 -15.49 2.12 -1.06
C GLU A 20 -16.06 3.33 -0.31
N LYS A 21 -15.41 3.74 0.79
CA LYS A 21 -15.77 4.92 1.59
C LYS A 21 -15.09 6.20 1.11
N GLY A 22 -14.31 6.14 0.03
CA GLY A 22 -13.49 7.26 -0.44
C GLY A 22 -12.32 7.58 0.50
N GLU A 23 -11.89 6.63 1.33
CA GLU A 23 -10.74 6.75 2.22
C GLU A 23 -9.46 6.24 1.54
N ARG A 24 -8.31 6.60 2.13
CA ARG A 24 -6.99 6.20 1.64
C ARG A 24 -6.27 5.39 2.70
N VAL A 25 -5.48 4.42 2.26
CA VAL A 25 -4.80 3.46 3.15
C VAL A 25 -3.29 3.62 3.04
N LEU A 26 -2.63 3.66 4.19
CA LEU A 26 -1.18 3.57 4.31
C LEU A 26 -0.84 2.23 4.97
N VAL A 27 -0.05 1.41 4.29
CA VAL A 27 0.43 0.13 4.82
C VAL A 27 1.92 0.26 5.12
N THR A 28 2.32 -0.16 6.32
CA THR A 28 3.73 -0.27 6.71
C THR A 28 4.11 -1.74 6.80
N THR A 29 5.28 -2.07 6.25
CA THR A 29 5.84 -3.42 6.30
C THR A 29 7.18 -3.40 7.04
N LEU A 30 7.62 -4.56 7.51
CA LEU A 30 8.87 -4.68 8.26
C LEU A 30 10.12 -4.72 7.36
N THR A 31 9.98 -5.19 6.11
CA THR A 31 11.10 -5.36 5.19
C THR A 31 10.80 -4.75 3.82
N LYS A 32 11.85 -4.29 3.13
CA LYS A 32 11.79 -3.79 1.75
C LYS A 32 11.13 -4.80 0.81
N ARG A 33 11.59 -6.06 0.87
CA ARG A 33 11.05 -7.15 0.05
C ARG A 33 9.55 -7.36 0.26
N THR A 34 9.09 -7.38 1.52
CA THR A 34 7.65 -7.51 1.81
C THR A 34 6.85 -6.32 1.25
N ALA A 35 7.43 -5.12 1.24
CA ALA A 35 6.78 -3.95 0.67
C ALA A 35 6.64 -4.06 -0.85
N GLU A 36 7.71 -4.52 -1.53
CA GLU A 36 7.76 -4.73 -2.97
C GLU A 36 6.75 -5.81 -3.39
N ASP A 37 6.85 -7.00 -2.80
CA ASP A 37 5.96 -8.14 -3.10
C ASP A 37 4.48 -7.78 -2.87
N LEU A 38 4.17 -7.07 -1.77
CA LEU A 38 2.81 -6.64 -1.48
C LEU A 38 2.34 -5.59 -2.50
N ALA A 39 3.18 -4.62 -2.84
CA ALA A 39 2.81 -3.57 -3.79
C ALA A 39 2.58 -4.11 -5.21
N ASP A 40 3.33 -5.13 -5.64
CA ASP A 40 3.07 -5.86 -6.89
C ASP A 40 1.74 -6.60 -6.83
N TYR A 41 1.52 -7.40 -5.77
CA TYR A 41 0.28 -8.16 -5.62
C TYR A 41 -0.96 -7.27 -5.60
N LEU A 42 -0.92 -6.15 -4.85
CA LEU A 42 -2.04 -5.22 -4.79
C LEU A 42 -2.33 -4.55 -6.14
N ARG A 43 -1.30 -4.31 -6.97
CA ARG A 43 -1.47 -3.82 -8.35
C ARG A 43 -2.12 -4.87 -9.24
N ASP A 44 -1.68 -6.11 -9.16
CA ASP A 44 -2.22 -7.22 -9.96
C ASP A 44 -3.71 -7.46 -9.71
N VAL A 45 -4.17 -7.26 -8.47
CA VAL A 45 -5.60 -7.35 -8.12
C VAL A 45 -6.40 -6.06 -8.41
N GLY A 46 -5.78 -5.06 -9.05
CA GLY A 46 -6.44 -3.87 -9.58
C GLY A 46 -6.53 -2.67 -8.63
N LEU A 47 -5.80 -2.67 -7.50
CA LEU A 47 -5.78 -1.51 -6.59
C LEU A 47 -4.78 -0.45 -7.08
N LYS A 48 -5.14 0.83 -6.93
CA LYS A 48 -4.22 1.96 -7.16
C LYS A 48 -3.24 2.04 -6.00
N VAL A 49 -2.00 1.60 -6.23
CA VAL A 49 -0.96 1.55 -5.21
C VAL A 49 0.29 2.30 -5.67
N ARG A 50 0.95 2.98 -4.73
CA ARG A 50 2.32 3.49 -4.89
C ARG A 50 3.19 2.96 -3.77
N TYR A 51 4.37 2.47 -4.13
CA TYR A 51 5.38 2.01 -3.17
C TYR A 51 6.28 3.19 -2.75
N LEU A 52 6.42 3.41 -1.43
CA LEU A 52 7.35 4.38 -0.85
C LEU A 52 8.67 3.67 -0.52
N HIS A 53 9.63 3.67 -1.45
CA HIS A 53 10.92 3.03 -1.20
C HIS A 53 11.78 3.83 -0.22
N SER A 54 12.68 3.16 0.51
CA SER A 54 13.58 3.82 1.47
C SER A 54 14.48 4.87 0.82
N ASP A 55 14.83 4.64 -0.43
CA ASP A 55 15.85 5.39 -1.16
C ASP A 55 15.28 6.60 -1.95
N ILE A 56 13.99 6.95 -1.78
CA ILE A 56 13.37 8.10 -2.48
C ILE A 56 13.94 9.39 -1.93
N ASP A 57 14.12 10.37 -2.81
CA ASP A 57 14.46 11.70 -2.37
C ASP A 57 13.32 12.33 -1.53
N ALA A 58 13.65 13.37 -0.77
CA ALA A 58 12.69 14.00 0.12
C ALA A 58 11.52 14.67 -0.63
N ILE A 59 11.74 15.14 -1.85
CA ILE A 59 10.74 15.84 -2.66
C ILE A 59 9.73 14.83 -3.20
N GLU A 60 10.21 13.75 -3.81
CA GLU A 60 9.41 12.65 -4.35
C GLU A 60 8.53 12.02 -3.26
N ARG A 61 9.08 11.84 -2.05
CA ARG A 61 8.29 11.39 -0.89
C ARG A 61 7.09 12.30 -0.60
N VAL A 62 7.32 13.61 -0.60
CA VAL A 62 6.26 14.60 -0.35
C VAL A 62 5.24 14.58 -1.47
N GLU A 63 5.66 14.43 -2.72
CA GLU A 63 4.75 14.33 -3.87
C GLU A 63 3.86 13.09 -3.81
N ILE A 64 4.43 11.93 -3.47
CA ILE A 64 3.66 10.68 -3.29
C ILE A 64 2.63 10.86 -2.17
N LEU A 65 3.02 11.41 -1.02
CA LEU A 65 2.12 11.64 0.11
C LEU A 65 1.05 12.68 -0.19
N ARG A 66 1.37 13.72 -0.97
CA ARG A 66 0.39 14.70 -1.46
C ARG A 66 -0.60 14.07 -2.42
N GLY A 67 -0.13 13.24 -3.35
CA GLY A 67 -0.99 12.48 -4.26
C GLY A 67 -1.98 11.59 -3.52
N LEU A 68 -1.53 10.93 -2.44
CA LEU A 68 -2.41 10.11 -1.59
C LEU A 68 -3.51 10.94 -0.89
N ARG A 69 -3.26 12.21 -0.56
CA ARG A 69 -4.23 13.07 0.12
C ARG A 69 -5.20 13.77 -0.84
N ALA A 70 -4.77 14.03 -2.07
CA ALA A 70 -5.52 14.81 -3.04
C ALA A 70 -6.46 13.97 -3.93
N ALA A 71 -6.24 12.66 -4.04
CA ALA A 71 -7.06 11.71 -4.80
C ALA A 71 -8.34 11.34 -4.06
#